data_AF-A0A2T0Y8N7-F1
#
_entry.id   AF-A0A2T0Y8N7-F1
#
_cell.length_a   1.000
_cell.length_b   1.000
_cell.length_c   1.000
_cell.angle_alpha   90.00
_cell.angle_beta   90.00
_cell.angle_gamma   90.00
#
_symmetry.space_group_name_H-M   'P 1'
#
loop_
_entity.id
_entity.type
_entity.pdbx_description
1 polymer ?
#
loop_
_entity_poly.entity_id
_entity_poly.type
_entity_poly.pdbx_seq_one_letter_code
_entity_poly.pdbx_strand_id
1 'polypeptide(L)'
;MRPLAAAAALSAVLLLAACAQPGSGGPAAESPTAAAGPAEAESVDVAATCRAYHVGGSQSINKRVKRWTSAVAYPATAENSVELTTIRDRLEGQILDAQPGPASILEAVREPFATSLAGGSADPADVESAADVVKRMCADAGYRS
;
A
#
# COMPACT_ATOMS: atom_id res chain seq x y z
N MET A 1 40.87 -0.24 -18.05
CA MET A 1 40.33 -1.18 -19.05
C MET A 1 39.19 -1.95 -18.40
N ARG A 2 37.97 -1.86 -18.95
CA ARG A 2 36.80 -2.62 -18.49
C ARG A 2 36.88 -4.05 -19.04
N PRO A 3 36.32 -5.03 -18.34
CA PRO A 3 35.34 -5.88 -18.99
C PRO A 3 33.99 -5.87 -18.26
N LEU A 4 32.93 -5.80 -19.06
CA LEU A 4 31.53 -6.08 -18.71
C LEU A 4 31.25 -7.57 -18.98
N ALA A 5 30.58 -8.27 -18.06
CA ALA A 5 29.67 -9.39 -18.27
C ALA A 5 29.19 -9.87 -16.88
N ALA A 6 27.94 -9.72 -16.47
CA ALA A 6 26.73 -10.45 -16.89
C ALA A 6 26.58 -11.84 -16.24
N ALA A 7 25.32 -12.12 -15.88
CA ALA A 7 24.70 -13.41 -15.54
C ALA A 7 24.56 -13.79 -14.06
N ALA A 8 23.29 -13.97 -13.70
CA ALA A 8 22.72 -14.45 -12.46
C ALA A 8 23.10 -15.91 -12.17
N ALA A 9 23.06 -16.29 -10.89
CA ALA A 9 22.90 -17.69 -10.48
C ALA A 9 22.04 -17.78 -9.22
N LEU A 10 20.84 -18.33 -9.40
CA LEU A 10 19.96 -18.84 -8.37
C LEU A 10 20.65 -19.97 -7.59
N SER A 11 20.49 -19.99 -6.27
CA SER A 11 20.73 -21.19 -5.45
C SER A 11 19.69 -21.28 -4.35
N ALA A 12 18.46 -21.64 -4.73
CA ALA A 12 17.49 -22.23 -3.83
C ALA A 12 17.48 -23.74 -4.09
N VAL A 13 18.17 -24.50 -3.24
CA VAL A 13 18.01 -25.96 -3.18
C VAL A 13 16.95 -26.25 -2.13
N LEU A 14 15.74 -26.55 -2.61
CA LEU A 14 14.73 -27.30 -1.87
C LEU A 14 15.01 -28.79 -2.08
N LEU A 15 15.09 -29.58 -1.02
CA LEU A 15 14.67 -30.98 -1.07
C LEU A 15 13.90 -31.33 0.21
N LEU A 16 12.59 -31.48 0.04
CA LEU A 16 11.69 -32.13 0.98
C LEU A 16 11.87 -33.66 0.94
N ALA A 17 11.72 -34.25 2.12
CA ALA A 17 11.08 -35.53 2.46
C ALA A 17 11.11 -36.72 1.47
N ALA A 18 11.57 -37.88 1.98
CA ALA A 18 11.00 -39.17 1.58
C ALA A 18 11.13 -40.21 2.71
N CYS A 19 9.99 -40.48 3.37
CA CYS A 19 9.75 -41.77 4.00
C CYS A 19 9.51 -42.82 2.90
N ALA A 20 9.95 -44.05 3.18
CA ALA A 20 9.88 -45.20 2.31
C ALA A 20 8.45 -45.62 1.93
N GLN A 21 8.25 -46.01 0.66
CA GLN A 21 7.40 -47.15 0.27
C GLN A 21 7.69 -47.54 -1.19
N PRO A 22 8.04 -48.81 -1.51
CA PRO A 22 8.16 -49.30 -2.88
C PRO A 22 6.84 -49.92 -3.34
N GLY A 23 6.26 -49.40 -4.42
CA GLY A 23 5.03 -49.92 -5.02
C GLY A 23 4.98 -49.66 -6.52
N SER A 24 4.81 -50.74 -7.27
CA SER A 24 5.00 -50.90 -8.71
C SER A 24 3.97 -50.19 -9.62
N GLY A 25 4.45 -49.71 -10.78
CA GLY A 25 3.87 -49.96 -12.11
C GLY A 25 2.57 -49.23 -12.53
N GLY A 26 2.69 -48.38 -13.56
CA GLY A 26 1.58 -47.97 -14.44
C GLY A 26 1.87 -46.70 -15.24
N PRO A 27 1.78 -46.68 -16.59
CA PRO A 27 1.91 -45.45 -17.37
C PRO A 27 0.54 -44.78 -17.52
N ALA A 28 0.36 -43.56 -17.01
CA ALA A 28 -0.81 -42.74 -17.39
C ALA A 28 -0.67 -41.26 -17.03
N ALA A 29 -0.99 -40.44 -18.03
CA ALA A 29 -1.44 -39.06 -17.98
C ALA A 29 -0.41 -37.97 -17.61
N GLU A 30 0.26 -37.45 -18.63
CA GLU A 30 0.73 -36.06 -18.65
C GLU A 30 -0.48 -35.15 -18.45
N SER A 31 -0.61 -34.59 -17.25
CA SER A 31 -1.51 -33.48 -16.99
C SER A 31 -0.85 -32.20 -17.53
N PRO A 32 -1.51 -31.38 -18.36
CA PRO A 32 -0.96 -30.10 -18.73
C PRO A 32 -0.90 -29.24 -17.46
N THR A 33 0.31 -28.94 -17.01
CA THR A 33 0.53 -27.87 -16.04
C THR A 33 0.13 -26.59 -16.73
N ALA A 34 -1.05 -26.06 -16.41
CA ALA A 34 -1.37 -24.67 -16.69
C ALA A 34 -0.32 -23.83 -15.96
N ALA A 35 0.56 -23.17 -16.71
CA ALA A 35 1.43 -22.16 -16.15
C ALA A 35 0.52 -21.07 -15.57
N ALA A 36 0.40 -21.03 -14.24
CA ALA A 36 -0.13 -19.87 -13.56
C ALA A 36 0.77 -18.70 -13.96
N GLY A 37 0.23 -17.79 -14.77
CA GLY A 37 0.87 -16.50 -14.99
C GLY A 37 1.14 -15.82 -13.65
N PRO A 38 2.04 -14.83 -13.60
CA PRO A 38 2.19 -14.03 -12.40
C PRO A 38 0.81 -13.51 -12.02
N ALA A 39 0.36 -13.85 -10.80
CA ALA A 39 -0.87 -13.29 -10.27
C ALA A 39 -0.72 -11.77 -10.30
N GLU A 40 -1.53 -11.09 -11.11
CA GLU A 40 -1.72 -9.65 -10.95
C GLU A 40 -2.17 -9.45 -9.51
N ALA A 41 -1.43 -8.62 -8.75
CA ALA A 41 -1.82 -8.29 -7.40
C ALA A 41 -3.22 -7.66 -7.47
N GLU A 42 -4.21 -8.37 -6.94
CA GLU A 42 -5.59 -7.92 -6.97
C GLU A 42 -5.69 -6.68 -6.08
N SER A 43 -5.97 -5.53 -6.69
CA SER A 43 -6.13 -4.26 -5.96
C SER A 43 -7.17 -4.42 -4.86
N VAL A 44 -6.91 -3.87 -3.67
CA VAL A 44 -7.81 -3.99 -2.54
C VAL A 44 -9.10 -3.20 -2.78
N ASP A 45 -10.22 -3.80 -2.39
CA ASP A 45 -11.52 -3.17 -2.52
C ASP A 45 -11.70 -1.96 -1.59
N VAL A 46 -12.76 -1.17 -1.84
CA VAL A 46 -13.07 0.04 -1.07
C VAL A 46 -13.19 -0.24 0.43
N ALA A 47 -13.76 -1.38 0.82
CA ALA A 47 -13.94 -1.73 2.23
C ALA A 47 -12.60 -2.03 2.91
N ALA A 48 -11.67 -2.69 2.21
CA ALA A 48 -10.30 -2.93 2.66
C ALA A 48 -9.51 -1.62 2.78
N THR A 49 -9.60 -0.73 1.79
CA THR A 49 -9.00 0.62 1.87
C THR A 49 -9.52 1.38 3.10
N CYS A 50 -10.84 1.38 3.32
CA CYS A 50 -11.46 2.04 4.47
C CYS A 50 -11.02 1.44 5.81
N ARG A 51 -10.94 0.11 5.91
CA ARG A 51 -10.38 -0.54 7.11
C ARG A 51 -8.96 -0.05 7.35
N ALA A 52 -8.10 -0.08 6.34
CA ALA A 52 -6.71 0.32 6.49
C ALA A 52 -6.59 1.81 6.90
N TYR A 53 -7.43 2.70 6.38
CA TYR A 53 -7.41 4.13 6.69
C TYR A 53 -7.82 4.45 8.15
N HIS A 54 -8.72 3.64 8.72
CA HIS A 54 -9.29 3.88 10.05
C HIS A 54 -8.76 2.97 11.18
N VAL A 55 -8.17 1.82 10.87
CA VAL A 55 -7.60 0.89 11.85
C VAL A 55 -6.34 1.46 12.52
N GLY A 56 -6.14 1.13 13.80
CA GLY A 56 -4.96 1.53 14.58
C GLY A 56 -5.22 2.54 15.69
N GLY A 57 -6.49 2.85 16.01
CA GLY A 57 -6.84 3.73 17.12
C GLY A 57 -6.24 5.13 16.94
N SER A 58 -5.52 5.64 17.95
CA SER A 58 -4.81 6.93 17.85
C SER A 58 -3.72 6.96 16.78
N GLN A 59 -3.29 5.80 16.30
CA GLN A 59 -2.27 5.65 15.28
C GLN A 59 -2.84 5.42 13.88
N SER A 60 -4.16 5.42 13.71
CA SER A 60 -4.76 5.29 12.37
C SER A 60 -4.39 6.46 11.47
N ILE A 61 -4.43 6.25 10.15
CA ILE A 61 -4.17 7.33 9.19
C ILE A 61 -5.19 8.46 9.41
N ASN A 62 -6.48 8.14 9.60
CA ASN A 62 -7.51 9.13 9.87
C ASN A 62 -7.18 10.03 11.08
N LYS A 63 -6.71 9.46 12.20
CA LYS A 63 -6.39 10.24 13.40
C LYS A 63 -5.13 11.09 13.21
N ARG A 64 -4.12 10.56 12.51
CA ARG A 64 -2.89 11.30 12.20
C ARG A 64 -3.15 12.46 11.23
N VAL A 65 -3.88 12.21 10.14
CA VAL A 65 -4.32 13.25 9.20
C VAL A 65 -5.03 14.36 9.96
N LYS A 66 -6.11 14.05 10.71
CA LYS A 66 -6.85 15.05 11.50
C LYS A 66 -5.97 15.84 12.47
N ARG A 67 -4.99 15.19 13.10
CA ARG A 67 -4.10 15.85 14.06
C ARG A 67 -3.12 16.82 13.39
N TRP A 68 -2.67 16.50 12.19
CA TRP A 68 -1.56 17.19 11.54
C TRP A 68 -1.97 18.00 10.31
N THR A 69 -3.25 18.01 9.94
CA THR A 69 -3.78 18.81 8.83
C THR A 69 -3.33 20.28 8.89
N SER A 70 -3.40 20.94 10.05
CA SER A 70 -2.99 22.35 10.15
C SER A 70 -1.50 22.59 9.90
N ALA A 71 -0.66 21.56 10.03
CA ALA A 71 0.79 21.70 9.83
C ALA A 71 1.18 21.82 8.35
N VAL A 72 0.32 21.42 7.40
CA VAL A 72 0.61 21.53 5.96
C VAL A 72 0.59 22.99 5.46
N ALA A 73 0.03 23.91 6.25
CA ALA A 73 0.03 25.35 5.97
C ALA A 73 1.44 25.96 5.92
N TYR A 74 2.45 25.23 6.41
CA TYR A 74 3.83 25.67 6.44
C TYR A 74 4.77 24.57 5.94
N PRO A 75 5.98 24.94 5.49
CA PRO A 75 7.05 23.97 5.23
C PRO A 75 7.31 23.10 6.45
N ALA A 76 7.63 21.82 6.21
CA ALA A 76 7.97 20.90 7.27
C ALA A 76 9.22 21.37 8.05
N THR A 77 9.20 21.16 9.36
CA THR A 77 10.28 21.47 10.29
C THR A 77 10.86 20.19 10.86
N ALA A 78 12.01 20.27 11.54
CA ALA A 78 12.56 19.13 12.28
C ALA A 78 11.56 18.57 13.33
N GLU A 79 10.68 19.41 13.87
CA GLU A 79 9.72 19.03 14.91
C GLU A 79 8.53 18.22 14.37
N ASN A 80 8.07 18.49 13.14
CA ASN A 80 6.89 17.84 12.57
C ASN A 80 7.19 16.88 11.39
N SER A 81 8.38 16.94 10.80
CA SER A 81 8.73 16.20 9.58
C SER A 81 8.56 14.69 9.69
N VAL A 82 8.84 14.10 10.86
CA VAL A 82 8.65 12.66 11.12
C VAL A 82 7.17 12.27 11.01
N GLU A 83 6.28 13.09 11.56
CA GLU A 83 4.86 12.82 11.57
C GLU A 83 4.23 13.04 10.19
N LEU A 84 4.61 14.13 9.50
CA LEU A 84 4.17 14.38 8.13
C LEU A 84 4.67 13.29 7.17
N THR A 85 5.92 12.85 7.32
CA THR A 85 6.50 11.70 6.57
C THR A 85 5.71 10.44 6.83
N THR A 86 5.41 10.13 8.10
CA THR A 86 4.63 8.94 8.47
C THR A 86 3.23 8.96 7.85
N ILE A 87 2.58 10.13 7.79
CA ILE A 87 1.26 10.27 7.15
C ILE A 87 1.37 10.03 5.65
N ARG A 88 2.31 10.72 4.97
CA ARG A 88 2.55 10.58 3.53
C ARG A 88 2.82 9.12 3.17
N ASP A 89 3.76 8.46 3.84
CA ASP A 89 4.21 7.09 3.50
C ASP A 89 3.11 6.06 3.70
N ARG A 90 2.28 6.23 4.74
CA ARG A 90 1.14 5.34 4.97
C ARG A 90 0.04 5.53 3.95
N LEU A 91 -0.22 6.77 3.54
CA LEU A 91 -1.15 7.05 2.44
C LEU A 91 -0.60 6.47 1.13
N GLU A 92 0.68 6.66 0.84
CA GLU A 92 1.35 6.11 -0.33
C GLU A 92 1.25 4.58 -0.39
N GLY A 93 1.52 3.89 0.73
CA GLY A 93 1.34 2.45 0.81
C GLY A 93 -0.09 2.00 0.48
N GLN A 94 -1.10 2.73 0.93
CA GLN A 94 -2.49 2.41 0.58
C GLN A 94 -2.85 2.72 -0.87
N ILE A 95 -2.31 3.82 -1.42
CA ILE A 95 -2.54 4.21 -2.81
C ILE A 95 -2.04 3.13 -3.76
N LEU A 96 -0.88 2.53 -3.47
CA LEU A 96 -0.29 1.47 -4.30
C LEU A 96 -1.17 0.21 -4.40
N ASP A 97 -1.89 -0.11 -3.32
CA ASP A 97 -2.73 -1.32 -3.26
C ASP A 97 -4.19 -1.05 -3.63
N ALA A 98 -4.67 0.19 -3.54
CA ALA A 98 -6.07 0.54 -3.71
C ALA A 98 -6.53 0.50 -5.18
N GLN A 99 -7.83 0.22 -5.39
CA GLN A 99 -8.47 0.45 -6.68
C GLN A 99 -8.34 1.92 -7.13
N PRO A 100 -8.37 2.22 -8.46
CA PRO A 100 -8.14 3.57 -8.97
C PRO A 100 -9.00 4.67 -8.34
N GLY A 101 -10.28 4.38 -8.05
CA GLY A 101 -11.18 5.34 -7.41
C GLY A 101 -10.73 5.76 -6.01
N PRO A 102 -10.63 4.83 -5.04
CA PRO A 102 -10.09 5.12 -3.71
C PRO A 102 -8.65 5.66 -3.73
N ALA A 103 -7.80 5.17 -4.64
CA ALA A 103 -6.42 5.63 -4.79
C ALA A 103 -6.35 7.15 -5.07
N SER A 104 -7.11 7.65 -6.05
CA SER A 104 -7.14 9.09 -6.37
C SER A 104 -7.67 9.94 -5.21
N ILE A 105 -8.61 9.43 -4.42
CA ILE A 105 -9.10 10.14 -3.23
C ILE A 105 -8.01 10.22 -2.16
N LEU A 106 -7.28 9.13 -1.92
CA LEU A 106 -6.17 9.09 -0.97
C LEU A 106 -4.98 9.97 -1.41
N GLU A 107 -4.71 10.06 -2.72
CA GLU A 107 -3.72 10.98 -3.28
C GLU A 107 -4.05 12.44 -2.93
N ALA A 108 -5.32 12.84 -3.07
CA ALA A 108 -5.75 14.18 -2.68
C ALA A 108 -5.52 14.49 -1.19
N VAL A 109 -5.59 13.48 -0.32
CA VAL A 109 -5.22 13.62 1.10
C VAL A 109 -3.69 13.71 1.26
N ARG A 110 -2.92 12.94 0.49
CA ARG A 110 -1.45 12.83 0.59
C ARG A 110 -0.72 14.08 0.11
N GLU A 111 -1.16 14.65 -1.01
CA GLU A 111 -0.43 15.72 -1.72
C GLU A 111 -0.09 16.94 -0.86
N PRO A 112 -0.99 17.47 -0.01
CA PRO A 112 -0.65 18.57 0.90
C PRO A 112 0.50 18.23 1.88
N PHE A 113 0.56 16.99 2.37
CA PHE A 113 1.66 16.54 3.24
C PHE A 113 2.97 16.42 2.46
N ALA A 114 2.93 15.90 1.23
CA ALA A 114 4.09 15.83 0.35
C ALA A 114 4.63 17.22 -0.01
N THR A 115 3.73 18.16 -0.29
CA THR A 115 4.04 19.57 -0.58
C THR A 115 4.76 20.23 0.59
N SER A 116 4.24 20.07 1.81
CA SER A 116 4.88 20.59 3.03
C SER A 116 6.28 19.99 3.25
N LEU A 117 6.44 18.68 3.04
CA LEU A 117 7.74 17.98 3.16
C LEU A 117 8.76 18.42 2.09
N ALA A 118 8.30 18.84 0.91
CA ALA A 118 9.15 19.39 -0.15
C ALA A 118 9.55 20.86 0.08
N GLY A 119 9.16 21.45 1.22
CA GLY A 119 9.46 22.84 1.57
C GLY A 119 8.40 23.83 1.11
N GLY A 120 7.25 23.35 0.62
CA GLY A 120 6.11 24.17 0.22
C GLY A 120 5.09 24.34 1.35
N SER A 121 3.94 24.91 0.99
CA SER A 121 2.76 25.06 1.84
C SER A 121 1.52 24.67 1.05
N ALA A 122 0.55 24.06 1.70
CA ALA A 122 -0.76 23.71 1.14
C ALA A 122 -1.88 24.23 2.05
N ASP A 123 -3.11 24.32 1.53
CA ASP A 123 -4.26 24.73 2.34
C ASP A 123 -4.73 23.54 3.21
N PRO A 124 -4.80 23.68 4.55
CA PRO A 124 -5.41 22.67 5.41
C PRO A 124 -6.84 22.29 4.98
N ALA A 125 -7.61 23.23 4.42
CA ALA A 125 -8.97 22.98 3.97
C ALA A 125 -9.04 21.96 2.81
N ASP A 126 -7.99 21.86 1.99
CA ASP A 126 -7.90 20.86 0.93
C ASP A 126 -7.77 19.44 1.52
N VAL A 127 -6.97 19.30 2.59
CA VAL A 127 -6.83 18.03 3.32
C VAL A 127 -8.16 17.64 3.98
N GLU A 128 -8.84 18.60 4.62
CA GLU A 128 -10.13 18.36 5.26
C GLU A 128 -11.18 17.91 4.24
N SER A 129 -11.26 18.62 3.12
CA SER A 129 -12.18 18.30 2.02
C SER A 129 -11.93 16.91 1.45
N ALA A 130 -10.67 16.56 1.20
CA ALA A 130 -10.29 15.22 0.72
C ALA A 130 -10.59 14.13 1.77
N ALA A 131 -10.30 14.38 3.05
CA ALA A 131 -10.60 13.45 4.14
C ALA A 131 -12.13 13.22 4.31
N ASP A 132 -12.96 14.24 4.05
CA ASP A 132 -14.41 14.11 4.04
C ASP A 132 -14.93 13.31 2.83
N VAL A 133 -14.23 13.34 1.70
CA VAL A 133 -14.49 12.43 0.57
C VAL A 133 -14.18 10.98 0.97
N VAL A 134 -13.03 10.72 1.61
CA VAL A 134 -12.70 9.38 2.14
C VAL A 134 -13.79 8.89 3.09
N LYS A 135 -14.24 9.76 4.01
CA LYS A 135 -15.30 9.43 4.97
C LYS A 135 -16.60 9.03 4.27
N ARG A 136 -17.03 9.76 3.24
CA ARG A 136 -18.24 9.45 2.48
C ARG A 136 -18.09 8.14 1.70
N MET A 137 -16.98 7.96 1.00
CA MET A 137 -16.65 6.71 0.30
C MET A 137 -16.74 5.50 1.26
N CYS A 138 -16.22 5.64 2.47
CA CYS A 138 -16.29 4.58 3.47
C CYS A 138 -17.71 4.33 3.98
N ALA A 139 -18.50 5.38 4.19
CA ALA A 139 -19.91 5.22 4.58
C ALA A 139 -20.72 4.51 3.49
N ASP A 140 -20.50 4.84 2.21
CA ASP A 140 -21.16 4.21 1.06
C ASP A 140 -20.76 2.73 0.91
N ALA A 141 -19.52 2.39 1.27
CA ALA A 141 -19.03 1.01 1.34
C ALA A 141 -19.51 0.25 2.60
N GLY A 142 -20.37 0.85 3.42
CA GLY A 142 -20.91 0.23 4.64
C GLY A 142 -19.95 0.24 5.84
N TYR A 143 -18.81 0.92 5.74
CA TYR A 143 -17.86 1.08 6.83
C TYR A 143 -18.33 2.19 7.79
N ARG A 144 -18.56 1.83 9.06
CA ARG A 144 -18.91 2.78 10.13
C ARG A 144 -17.81 2.79 11.19
N SER A 145 -17.06 3.89 11.28
CA SER A 145 -15.97 4.12 12.25
C SER A 145 -16.44 4.91 13.46
#